data_AF-A0A0D2YJK3-F1
#
_entry.id   AF-A0A0D2YJK3-F1
#
_cell.length_a   1.000
_cell.length_b   1.000
_cell.length_c   1.000
_cell.angle_alpha   90.00
_cell.angle_beta   90.00
_cell.angle_gamma   90.00
#
_symmetry.space_group_name_H-M   'P 1'
#
loop_
_entity.id
_entity.type
_entity.pdbx_description
1 polymer ?
#
loop_
_entity_poly.entity_id
_entity_poly.type
_entity_poly.pdbx_seq_one_letter_code
_entity_poly.pdbx_strand_id
1 'polypeptide(L)'
;MTGISPSNPPQSPVHEAAEAATNTAPVEVDTRPVLFESVTYRSRSTYTASLTSSVLNYPTEFGRQYHAYNADSYNFPNDEAERERLDLTHLLITKGIGNRLFLAPVDLNRSARVLDIGTGTEIGAICVGEEYPSAEIIGNDLSAIQPTWHLHPGGWAEFQDFDLLYYSEDGSITDDHHLLKWMKLFIDTARTKLNREPCPGPRLEGWIRHAGFTNVVHRKFRLPLGSWPKEPQLKDIGMCNIAQLLEGLEAFSLKIFCGVLGMPMDEVLVMLAQIRQELYARKYHALFNFRFELKCGVMF
;
A
#
# COMPACT_ATOMS: atom_id res chain seq x y z
N MET A 1 64.26 -1.18 -49.17
CA MET A 1 63.74 -0.19 -50.15
C MET A 1 62.33 -0.63 -50.47
N THR A 2 61.23 0.09 -50.21
CA THR A 2 60.90 1.48 -49.83
C THR A 2 59.44 1.39 -49.30
N GLY A 3 59.11 1.84 -48.09
CA GLY A 3 58.65 3.20 -47.79
C GLY A 3 57.11 3.25 -47.62
N ILE A 4 56.63 3.26 -46.36
CA ILE A 4 55.21 3.41 -45.98
C ILE A 4 55.00 4.84 -45.46
N SER A 5 53.94 5.52 -45.92
CA SER A 5 53.41 6.77 -45.34
C SER A 5 51.99 6.56 -44.80
N PRO A 6 51.57 7.27 -43.74
CA PRO A 6 50.35 6.99 -42.98
C PRO A 6 49.12 7.75 -43.48
N SER A 7 47.93 7.16 -43.34
CA SER A 7 46.62 7.78 -43.63
C SER A 7 45.85 8.13 -42.33
N ASN A 8 45.24 9.32 -42.33
CA ASN A 8 44.49 9.94 -41.23
C ASN A 8 43.12 9.27 -40.95
N PRO A 9 42.58 9.44 -39.71
CA PRO A 9 41.29 8.86 -39.30
C PRO A 9 40.06 9.68 -39.76
N PRO A 10 38.87 9.04 -39.87
CA PRO A 10 37.64 9.70 -40.34
C PRO A 10 36.89 10.49 -39.26
N GLN A 11 36.26 11.60 -39.67
CA GLN A 11 35.49 12.55 -38.86
C GLN A 11 34.03 12.10 -38.61
N SER A 12 33.48 12.48 -37.46
CA SER A 12 32.09 12.26 -37.05
C SER A 12 31.09 13.21 -37.74
N PRO A 13 29.85 12.77 -38.06
CA PRO A 13 28.83 13.63 -38.66
C PRO A 13 28.05 14.48 -37.65
N VAL A 14 27.59 15.63 -38.15
CA VAL A 14 26.95 16.77 -37.46
C VAL A 14 25.43 16.58 -37.33
N HIS A 15 24.85 17.06 -36.23
CA HIS A 15 23.41 17.09 -35.93
C HIS A 15 22.61 17.99 -36.89
N GLU A 16 21.41 17.54 -37.28
CA GLU A 16 20.38 18.35 -37.95
C GLU A 16 19.13 18.37 -37.05
N ALA A 17 18.60 19.57 -36.76
CA ALA A 17 17.44 19.80 -35.92
C ALA A 17 16.19 20.01 -36.79
N ALA A 18 15.10 19.30 -36.51
CA ALA A 18 13.80 19.48 -37.15
C ALA A 18 12.83 20.26 -36.24
N GLU A 19 12.15 21.25 -36.83
CA GLU A 19 11.25 22.22 -36.19
C GLU A 19 9.98 21.60 -35.60
N ALA A 20 9.55 22.09 -34.43
CA ALA A 20 8.30 21.73 -33.78
C ALA A 20 7.18 22.72 -34.17
N ALA A 21 6.08 22.21 -34.74
CA ALA A 21 4.89 22.99 -35.06
C ALA A 21 3.99 23.16 -33.81
N THR A 22 3.75 24.40 -33.40
CA THR A 22 2.80 24.77 -32.35
C THR A 22 1.38 24.85 -32.90
N ASN A 23 0.48 23.96 -32.48
CA ASN A 23 -0.95 24.09 -32.75
C ASN A 23 -1.66 24.66 -31.52
N THR A 24 -2.19 25.88 -31.63
CA THR A 24 -2.94 26.57 -30.57
C THR A 24 -4.42 26.60 -30.94
N ALA A 25 -5.23 25.81 -30.25
CA ALA A 25 -6.68 25.93 -30.26
C ALA A 25 -7.17 26.20 -28.82
N PRO A 26 -8.05 27.20 -28.60
CA PRO A 26 -8.56 27.50 -27.26
C PRO A 26 -9.57 26.45 -26.81
N VAL A 27 -9.43 26.00 -25.56
CA VAL A 27 -10.33 25.03 -24.91
C VAL A 27 -11.63 25.74 -24.49
N GLU A 28 -12.76 25.23 -24.94
CA GLU A 28 -14.09 25.72 -24.58
C GLU A 28 -14.53 25.11 -23.21
N VAL A 29 -15.07 25.94 -22.30
CA VAL A 29 -15.53 25.52 -20.97
C VAL A 29 -17.04 25.24 -21.02
N ASP A 30 -17.46 23.99 -20.80
CA ASP A 30 -18.88 23.63 -20.65
C ASP A 30 -19.44 24.23 -19.34
N THR A 31 -20.42 25.12 -19.47
CA THR A 31 -21.01 25.91 -18.36
C THR A 31 -22.40 25.40 -17.98
N ARG A 32 -22.52 24.10 -17.70
CA ARG A 32 -23.77 23.52 -17.19
C ARG A 32 -23.66 23.14 -15.71
N PRO A 33 -24.57 23.61 -14.84
CA PRO A 33 -24.53 23.28 -13.42
C PRO A 33 -25.09 21.88 -13.22
N VAL A 34 -24.22 20.92 -12.83
CA VAL A 34 -24.65 19.59 -12.40
C VAL A 34 -24.77 19.61 -10.89
N LEU A 35 -26.00 19.54 -10.41
CA LEU A 35 -26.36 19.62 -9.00
C LEU A 35 -26.54 18.18 -8.48
N PHE A 36 -25.47 17.56 -7.98
CA PHE A 36 -25.53 16.42 -7.07
C PHE A 36 -24.18 16.26 -6.35
N GLU A 37 -24.20 16.31 -5.02
CA GLU A 37 -23.06 16.13 -4.12
C GLU A 37 -22.51 14.69 -4.26
N SER A 38 -21.43 14.53 -5.02
CA SER A 38 -20.50 13.40 -4.88
C SER A 38 -19.12 13.97 -4.57
N VAL A 39 -18.58 13.57 -3.43
CA VAL A 39 -17.26 13.97 -2.95
C VAL A 39 -16.22 13.32 -3.86
N THR A 40 -15.88 14.01 -4.95
CA THR A 40 -14.72 13.71 -5.78
C THR A 40 -13.68 14.78 -5.50
N TYR A 41 -12.78 14.50 -4.56
CA TYR A 41 -11.64 15.37 -4.22
C TYR A 41 -10.65 15.36 -5.39
N ARG A 42 -10.74 16.38 -6.26
CA ARG A 42 -9.66 16.73 -7.20
C ARG A 42 -8.95 17.98 -6.72
N SER A 43 -7.98 17.82 -5.83
CA SER A 43 -6.97 18.85 -5.55
C SER A 43 -5.77 18.64 -6.48
N ARG A 44 -5.35 19.70 -7.17
CA ARG A 44 -4.25 19.69 -8.15
C ARG A 44 -2.89 19.58 -7.45
N SER A 45 -2.29 18.39 -7.48
CA SER A 45 -0.85 18.23 -7.22
C SER A 45 -0.04 18.99 -8.29
N THR A 46 1.02 19.69 -7.87
CA THR A 46 1.92 20.47 -8.74
C THR A 46 3.17 19.69 -9.16
N TYR A 47 3.24 18.38 -8.88
CA TYR A 47 4.34 17.52 -9.32
C TYR A 47 3.91 16.68 -10.55
N THR A 48 4.14 17.21 -11.76
CA THR A 48 3.99 16.43 -12.99
C THR A 48 5.36 15.88 -13.41
N ALA A 49 5.68 14.67 -12.95
CA ALA A 49 6.70 13.85 -13.58
C ALA A 49 6.07 13.11 -14.78
N SER A 50 6.65 13.26 -15.97
CA SER A 50 6.18 12.58 -17.18
C SER A 50 6.41 11.07 -17.04
N LEU A 51 5.34 10.29 -16.89
CA LEU A 51 5.42 8.82 -16.94
C LEU A 51 5.88 8.40 -18.35
N THR A 52 6.89 7.54 -18.45
CA THR A 52 7.23 6.91 -19.73
C THR A 52 6.12 5.94 -20.12
N SER A 53 5.83 5.82 -21.43
CA SER A 53 4.75 4.94 -21.92
C SER A 53 4.93 3.47 -21.54
N SER A 54 6.16 3.03 -21.26
CA SER A 54 6.48 1.68 -20.78
C SER A 54 6.06 1.41 -19.34
N VAL A 55 5.96 2.45 -18.49
CA VAL A 55 5.53 2.32 -17.08
C VAL A 55 4.03 2.01 -16.97
N LEU A 56 3.24 2.38 -17.99
CA LEU A 56 1.79 2.19 -18.02
C LEU A 56 1.34 0.87 -18.68
N ASN A 57 2.28 0.00 -19.08
CA ASN A 57 1.94 -1.27 -19.72
C ASN A 57 1.59 -2.35 -18.68
N TYR A 58 0.43 -2.19 -18.03
CA TYR A 58 0.01 -3.04 -16.93
C TYR A 58 -0.49 -4.42 -17.40
N PRO A 59 0.15 -5.53 -16.97
CA PRO A 59 -0.34 -6.87 -17.27
C PRO A 59 -1.71 -7.13 -16.62
N THR A 60 -2.54 -7.92 -17.28
CA THR A 60 -3.79 -8.43 -16.73
C THR A 60 -3.65 -9.93 -16.52
N GLU A 61 -3.88 -10.40 -15.29
CA GLU A 61 -3.85 -11.81 -14.91
C GLU A 61 -5.09 -12.12 -14.07
N PHE A 62 -5.73 -13.27 -14.27
CA PHE A 62 -6.92 -13.68 -13.49
C PHE A 62 -8.05 -12.63 -13.46
N GLY A 63 -8.16 -11.79 -14.51
CA GLY A 63 -9.16 -10.71 -14.58
C GLY A 63 -8.82 -9.45 -13.75
N ARG A 64 -7.63 -9.35 -13.18
CA ARG A 64 -7.14 -8.21 -12.40
C ARG A 64 -5.94 -7.55 -13.08
N GLN A 65 -5.76 -6.25 -12.89
CA GLN A 65 -4.61 -5.51 -13.42
C GLN A 65 -3.47 -5.49 -12.39
N TYR A 66 -2.23 -5.67 -12.83
CA TYR A 66 -1.04 -5.67 -11.96
C TYR A 66 0.02 -4.67 -12.42
N HIS A 67 0.95 -4.35 -11.52
CA HIS A 67 2.08 -3.48 -11.84
C HIS A 67 3.01 -4.09 -12.89
N ALA A 68 3.49 -3.25 -13.81
CA ALA A 68 4.44 -3.64 -14.87
C ALA A 68 5.90 -3.71 -14.37
N TYR A 69 6.24 -2.87 -13.38
CA TYR A 69 7.58 -2.75 -12.84
C TYR A 69 7.85 -3.85 -11.80
N ASN A 70 8.96 -4.59 -11.96
CA ASN A 70 9.30 -5.76 -11.15
C ASN A 70 8.10 -6.70 -10.92
N ALA A 71 7.41 -7.08 -12.01
CA ALA A 71 6.15 -7.83 -11.99
C ALA A 71 6.17 -9.14 -11.17
N ASP A 72 7.36 -9.74 -10.96
CA ASP A 72 7.55 -10.95 -10.15
C ASP A 72 7.67 -10.66 -8.64
N SER A 73 7.81 -9.39 -8.25
CA SER A 73 8.07 -8.96 -6.88
C SER A 73 6.85 -8.34 -6.18
N TYR A 74 5.73 -8.14 -6.86
CA TYR A 74 4.53 -7.62 -6.21
C TYR A 74 3.30 -8.38 -6.70
N ASN A 75 2.63 -9.05 -5.76
CA ASN A 75 1.59 -10.03 -6.06
C ASN A 75 0.17 -9.46 -5.96
N PHE A 76 0.02 -8.18 -5.64
CA PHE A 76 -1.30 -7.56 -5.52
C PHE A 76 -1.62 -6.70 -6.75
N PRO A 77 -2.90 -6.62 -7.13
CA PRO A 77 -3.34 -5.82 -8.26
C PRO A 77 -3.21 -4.31 -8.02
N ASN A 78 -3.45 -3.51 -9.06
CA ASN A 78 -3.47 -2.03 -9.02
C ASN A 78 -4.68 -1.43 -9.76
N ASP A 79 -5.69 -2.25 -10.03
CA ASP A 79 -6.99 -1.84 -10.59
C ASP A 79 -7.83 -1.05 -9.58
N GLU A 80 -8.94 -0.46 -10.06
CA GLU A 80 -9.81 0.39 -9.26
C GLU A 80 -10.31 -0.28 -7.98
N ALA A 81 -10.74 -1.54 -8.06
CA ALA A 81 -11.25 -2.26 -6.90
C ALA A 81 -10.18 -2.42 -5.81
N GLU A 82 -8.91 -2.60 -6.18
CA GLU A 82 -7.83 -2.64 -5.18
C GLU A 82 -7.49 -1.27 -4.60
N ARG A 83 -7.61 -0.20 -5.40
CA ARG A 83 -7.47 1.17 -4.88
C ARG A 83 -8.56 1.50 -3.86
N GLU A 84 -9.82 1.19 -4.17
CA GLU A 84 -10.94 1.36 -3.24
C GLU A 84 -10.73 0.56 -1.94
N ARG A 85 -10.20 -0.67 -2.04
CA ARG A 85 -9.85 -1.49 -0.87
C ARG A 85 -8.72 -0.87 -0.04
N LEU A 86 -7.70 -0.29 -0.68
CA LEU A 86 -6.61 0.42 0.01
C LEU A 86 -7.15 1.64 0.78
N ASP A 87 -8.10 2.38 0.21
CA ASP A 87 -8.74 3.51 0.89
C ASP A 87 -9.57 3.06 2.09
N LEU A 88 -10.30 1.93 1.98
CA LEU A 88 -10.97 1.31 3.12
C LEU A 88 -9.99 0.87 4.22
N THR A 89 -8.80 0.40 3.82
CA THR A 89 -7.72 0.03 4.75
C THR A 89 -7.20 1.26 5.49
N HIS A 90 -6.95 2.37 4.76
CA HIS A 90 -6.56 3.64 5.37
C HIS A 90 -7.61 4.12 6.38
N LEU A 91 -8.90 4.06 6.02
CA LEU A 91 -9.99 4.42 6.93
C LEU A 91 -10.01 3.55 8.20
N LEU A 92 -9.84 2.23 8.05
CA LEU A 92 -9.78 1.27 9.16
C LEU A 92 -8.63 1.61 10.12
N ILE A 93 -7.44 1.89 9.59
CA ILE A 93 -6.25 2.29 10.34
C ILE A 93 -6.51 3.57 11.13
N THR A 94 -6.91 4.63 10.42
CA THR A 94 -7.12 5.96 10.98
C THR A 94 -8.14 5.92 12.11
N LYS A 95 -9.27 5.21 11.92
CA LYS A 95 -10.25 5.00 13.00
C LYS A 95 -9.65 4.17 14.15
N GLY A 96 -8.93 3.10 13.83
CA GLY A 96 -8.28 2.20 14.79
C GLY A 96 -7.30 2.90 15.75
N ILE A 97 -6.69 4.02 15.33
CA ILE A 97 -5.79 4.83 16.17
C ILE A 97 -6.40 6.09 16.77
N GLY A 98 -7.73 6.19 16.72
CA GLY A 98 -8.49 7.28 17.30
C GLY A 98 -8.55 8.51 16.40
N ASN A 99 -8.80 8.29 15.11
CA ASN A 99 -8.89 9.31 14.06
C ASN A 99 -7.63 10.17 13.96
N ARG A 100 -6.47 9.50 13.95
CA ARG A 100 -5.15 10.12 13.72
C ARG A 100 -4.53 9.51 12.48
N LEU A 101 -3.68 10.26 11.78
CA LEU A 101 -2.94 9.77 10.61
C LEU A 101 -1.64 9.04 10.99
N PHE A 102 -1.03 9.43 12.10
CA PHE A 102 0.18 8.84 12.66
C PHE A 102 0.18 8.97 14.19
N LEU A 103 1.08 8.24 14.87
CA LEU A 103 1.24 8.27 16.33
C LEU A 103 2.59 8.81 16.81
N ALA A 104 3.54 9.03 15.90
CA ALA A 104 4.83 9.64 16.19
C ALA A 104 4.62 10.99 16.89
N PRO A 105 5.34 11.28 18.00
CA PRO A 105 5.20 12.53 18.74
C PRO A 105 5.98 13.66 18.04
N VAL A 106 5.62 13.95 16.80
CA VAL A 106 6.21 14.99 15.96
C VAL A 106 5.22 16.14 15.77
N ASP A 107 5.73 17.36 15.75
CA ASP A 107 4.95 18.56 15.42
C ASP A 107 5.23 18.96 13.98
N LEU A 108 4.34 18.53 13.07
CA LEU A 108 4.48 18.80 11.63
C LEU A 108 4.16 20.26 11.27
N ASN A 109 3.61 21.06 12.20
CA ASN A 109 3.35 22.49 11.98
C ASN A 109 4.63 23.34 11.92
N ARG A 110 5.76 22.80 12.38
CA ARG A 110 7.04 23.51 12.47
C ARG A 110 7.95 23.30 11.26
N SER A 111 7.35 23.11 10.08
CA SER A 111 8.06 22.74 8.84
C SER A 111 8.88 21.46 8.99
N ALA A 112 8.20 20.33 8.86
CA ALA A 112 8.80 19.00 8.87
C ALA A 112 8.92 18.43 7.45
N ARG A 113 9.81 17.46 7.26
CA ARG A 113 9.86 16.62 6.06
C ARG A 113 9.38 15.22 6.41
N VAL A 114 8.39 14.72 5.70
CA VAL A 114 7.80 13.40 5.88
C VAL A 114 8.07 12.59 4.63
N LEU A 115 8.58 11.38 4.81
CA LEU A 115 8.73 10.39 3.74
C LEU A 115 7.77 9.23 4.03
N ASP A 116 6.82 9.01 3.14
CA ASP A 116 5.89 7.89 3.16
C ASP A 116 6.40 6.79 2.19
N ILE A 117 6.65 5.59 2.73
CA ILE A 117 7.23 4.46 1.98
C ILE A 117 6.16 3.39 1.83
N GLY A 118 5.82 3.05 0.59
CA GLY A 118 4.68 2.18 0.27
C GLY A 118 3.37 2.96 0.28
N THR A 119 3.37 4.15 -0.32
CA THR A 119 2.26 5.12 -0.24
C THR A 119 0.96 4.62 -0.89
N GLY A 120 1.01 3.58 -1.74
CA GLY A 120 -0.18 2.95 -2.30
C GLY A 120 -1.01 3.92 -3.14
N THR A 121 -2.25 4.20 -2.73
CA THR A 121 -3.14 5.17 -3.39
C THR A 121 -2.77 6.64 -3.11
N GLU A 122 -1.70 6.88 -2.35
CA GLU A 122 -1.24 8.19 -1.87
C GLU A 122 -2.17 8.83 -0.81
N ILE A 123 -3.29 8.19 -0.44
CA ILE A 123 -4.29 8.78 0.46
C ILE A 123 -3.71 9.20 1.82
N GLY A 124 -2.78 8.42 2.37
CA GLY A 124 -2.10 8.75 3.61
C GLY A 124 -1.27 10.04 3.49
N ALA A 125 -0.45 10.14 2.45
CA ALA A 125 0.38 11.31 2.18
C ALA A 125 -0.47 12.56 1.89
N ILE A 126 -1.56 12.41 1.14
CA ILE A 126 -2.51 13.49 0.83
C ILE A 126 -3.14 14.02 2.12
N CYS A 127 -3.70 13.14 2.96
CA CYS A 127 -4.32 13.56 4.21
C CYS A 127 -3.33 14.28 5.13
N VAL A 128 -2.08 13.81 5.22
CA VAL A 128 -1.04 14.50 6.01
C VAL A 128 -0.71 15.87 5.41
N GLY A 129 -0.56 15.98 4.09
CA GLY A 129 -0.28 17.26 3.42
C GLY A 129 -1.40 18.30 3.56
N GLU A 130 -2.66 17.85 3.54
CA GLU A 130 -3.83 18.71 3.75
C GLU A 130 -3.96 19.17 5.21
N GLU A 131 -3.71 18.28 6.18
CA GLU A 131 -3.78 18.61 7.61
C GLU A 131 -2.58 19.47 8.07
N TYR A 132 -1.41 19.27 7.46
CA TYR A 132 -0.16 19.95 7.82
C TYR A 132 0.48 20.65 6.62
N PRO A 133 -0.09 21.77 6.13
CA PRO A 133 0.36 22.44 4.90
C PRO A 133 1.78 23.03 4.99
N SER A 134 2.35 23.15 6.19
CA SER A 134 3.74 23.56 6.40
C SER A 134 4.75 22.43 6.22
N ALA A 135 4.30 21.17 6.21
CA ALA A 135 5.16 20.02 6.05
C ALA A 135 5.38 19.69 4.57
N GLU A 136 6.60 19.29 4.23
CA GLU A 136 6.93 18.74 2.93
C GLU A 136 6.74 17.23 2.98
N ILE A 137 5.84 16.69 2.16
CA ILE A 137 5.50 15.27 2.13
C ILE A 137 6.01 14.67 0.82
N ILE A 138 6.80 13.61 0.92
CA ILE A 138 7.29 12.82 -0.21
C ILE A 138 6.69 11.42 -0.08
N GLY A 139 5.85 11.01 -1.03
CA GLY A 139 5.38 9.64 -1.16
C GLY A 139 6.26 8.86 -2.13
N ASN A 140 6.62 7.63 -1.78
CA ASN A 140 7.33 6.73 -2.68
C ASN A 140 6.73 5.32 -2.66
N ASP A 141 6.54 4.74 -3.84
CA ASP A 141 6.11 3.36 -4.06
C ASP A 141 7.12 2.59 -4.93
N LEU A 142 6.84 1.32 -5.28
CA LEU A 142 7.65 0.21 -5.82
C LEU A 142 8.80 0.44 -6.83
N SER A 143 9.19 1.65 -7.20
CA SER A 143 10.40 1.90 -8.01
C SER A 143 11.66 2.08 -7.17
N ALA A 144 12.75 1.43 -7.62
CA ALA A 144 14.04 1.37 -6.96
C ALA A 144 14.98 2.47 -7.44
N ILE A 145 15.02 3.57 -6.70
CA ILE A 145 16.28 4.29 -6.42
C ILE A 145 16.09 4.80 -5.00
N GLN A 146 16.44 4.00 -3.99
CA GLN A 146 16.59 4.52 -2.64
C GLN A 146 17.99 5.14 -2.60
N PRO A 147 18.16 6.47 -2.50
CA PRO A 147 19.36 7.02 -1.91
C PRO A 147 19.59 6.37 -0.55
N THR A 148 20.80 6.48 -0.04
CA THR A 148 21.13 6.20 1.34
C THR A 148 20.47 7.24 2.27
N TRP A 149 19.14 7.34 2.23
CA TRP A 149 18.37 8.19 3.11
C TRP A 149 18.43 7.58 4.50
N HIS A 150 19.13 8.30 5.36
CA HIS A 150 19.13 8.08 6.79
C HIS A 150 18.25 9.16 7.39
N LEU A 151 17.47 8.79 8.39
CA LEU A 151 16.81 9.78 9.23
C LEU A 151 17.87 10.76 9.75
N HIS A 152 17.54 12.05 9.74
CA HIS A 152 18.33 13.02 10.49
C HIS A 152 18.41 12.57 11.96
N PRO A 153 19.53 12.84 12.67
CA PRO A 153 19.58 12.61 14.11
C PRO A 153 18.38 13.26 14.80
N GLY A 154 17.63 12.47 15.59
CA GLY A 154 16.39 12.92 16.23
C GLY A 154 15.11 12.79 15.39
N GLY A 155 15.19 12.38 14.12
CA GLY A 155 14.02 12.15 13.25
C GLY A 155 13.22 10.92 13.65
N TRP A 156 11.93 10.89 13.32
CA TRP A 156 11.06 9.76 13.68
C TRP A 156 10.81 8.80 12.51
N ALA A 157 10.83 7.50 12.80
CA ALA A 157 10.28 6.46 11.93
C ALA A 157 9.05 5.84 12.59
N GLU A 158 7.98 5.70 11.82
CA GLU A 158 6.76 5.01 12.21
C GLU A 158 6.49 3.86 11.24
N PHE A 159 6.23 2.68 11.79
CA PHE A 159 5.83 1.51 11.05
C PHE A 159 4.41 1.14 11.47
N GLN A 160 3.50 1.01 10.50
CA GLN A 160 2.12 0.61 10.72
C GLN A 160 1.90 -0.75 10.05
N ASP A 161 1.62 -1.80 10.82
CA ASP A 161 1.56 -3.16 10.28
C ASP A 161 0.55 -4.06 11.02
N PHE A 162 0.07 -5.09 10.34
CA PHE A 162 -1.00 -5.95 10.81
C PHE A 162 -0.54 -7.41 10.98
N ASP A 163 -1.07 -8.08 12.00
CA ASP A 163 -1.07 -9.52 12.06
C ASP A 163 -2.28 -10.03 11.24
N LEU A 164 -2.05 -10.71 10.12
CA LEU A 164 -3.13 -11.18 9.25
C LEU A 164 -4.04 -12.22 9.92
N LEU A 165 -3.55 -12.99 10.89
CA LEU A 165 -4.32 -14.07 11.48
C LEU A 165 -5.36 -13.56 12.48
N TYR A 166 -6.64 -13.68 12.13
CA TYR A 166 -7.75 -13.44 13.06
C TYR A 166 -7.75 -14.44 14.23
N TYR A 167 -8.21 -13.99 15.38
CA TYR A 167 -8.46 -14.80 16.56
C TYR A 167 -9.72 -14.31 17.29
N SER A 168 -10.25 -15.11 18.22
CA SER A 168 -11.33 -14.70 19.12
C SER A 168 -10.96 -15.03 20.54
N GLU A 169 -11.33 -14.17 21.49
CA GLU A 169 -11.09 -14.42 22.92
C GLU A 169 -12.06 -15.47 23.51
N ASP A 170 -13.21 -15.69 22.86
CA ASP A 170 -14.27 -16.61 23.31
C ASP A 170 -14.31 -17.94 22.54
N GLY A 171 -13.35 -18.16 21.64
CA GLY A 171 -13.29 -19.37 20.80
C GLY A 171 -14.36 -19.44 19.69
N SER A 172 -15.06 -18.35 19.40
CA SER A 172 -16.10 -18.32 18.36
C SER A 172 -15.56 -18.47 16.93
N ILE A 173 -14.30 -18.10 16.67
CA ILE A 173 -13.61 -18.43 15.41
C ILE A 173 -12.61 -19.57 15.64
N THR A 174 -12.68 -20.58 14.79
CA THR A 174 -11.92 -21.84 14.91
C THR A 174 -11.35 -22.28 13.57
N ASP A 175 -10.45 -23.25 13.60
CA ASP A 175 -9.80 -23.81 12.42
C ASP A 175 -10.75 -24.46 11.41
N ASP A 176 -12.01 -24.69 11.79
CA ASP A 176 -13.04 -25.21 10.90
C ASP A 176 -13.61 -24.15 9.95
N HIS A 177 -13.48 -22.86 10.31
CA HIS A 177 -14.00 -21.75 9.53
C HIS A 177 -13.18 -21.53 8.26
N HIS A 178 -13.88 -21.26 7.15
CA HIS A 178 -13.29 -21.00 5.84
C HIS A 178 -12.33 -19.81 5.88
N LEU A 179 -12.67 -18.76 6.65
CA LEU A 179 -11.79 -17.60 6.82
C LEU A 179 -10.43 -17.99 7.39
N LEU A 180 -10.37 -18.76 8.48
CA LEU A 180 -9.07 -19.13 9.09
C LEU A 180 -8.29 -20.11 8.22
N LYS A 181 -8.95 -21.05 7.55
CA LYS A 181 -8.30 -21.94 6.58
C LYS A 181 -7.63 -21.14 5.47
N TRP A 182 -8.34 -20.17 4.90
CA TRP A 182 -7.83 -19.26 3.87
C TRP A 182 -6.63 -18.45 4.35
N MET A 183 -6.71 -17.86 5.55
CA MET A 183 -5.60 -17.08 6.11
C MET A 183 -4.36 -17.91 6.35
N LYS A 184 -4.50 -19.11 6.92
CA LYS A 184 -3.38 -20.01 7.15
C LYS A 184 -2.72 -20.42 5.83
N LEU A 185 -3.53 -20.76 4.82
CA LEU A 185 -3.03 -21.09 3.48
C LEU A 185 -2.26 -19.91 2.87
N PHE A 186 -2.80 -18.69 2.97
CA PHE A 186 -2.14 -17.48 2.50
C PHE A 186 -0.79 -17.28 3.21
N ILE A 187 -0.79 -17.35 4.55
CA ILE A 187 0.39 -17.12 5.38
C ILE A 187 1.48 -18.15 5.08
N ASP A 188 1.12 -19.42 5.00
CA ASP A 188 2.05 -20.51 4.71
C ASP A 188 2.62 -20.38 3.30
N THR A 189 1.81 -19.98 2.32
CA THR A 189 2.27 -19.73 0.95
C THR A 189 3.25 -18.56 0.90
N ALA A 190 2.93 -17.45 1.55
CA ALA A 190 3.80 -16.28 1.63
C ALA A 190 5.18 -16.64 2.20
N ARG A 191 5.22 -17.43 3.29
CA ARG A 191 6.48 -17.85 3.91
C ARG A 191 7.25 -18.86 3.08
N THR A 192 6.58 -19.92 2.62
CA THR A 192 7.27 -21.10 2.04
C THR A 192 7.54 -20.98 0.55
N LYS A 193 6.73 -20.22 -0.20
CA LYS A 193 6.85 -20.10 -1.65
C LYS A 193 7.37 -18.73 -2.10
N LEU A 194 7.05 -17.68 -1.34
CA LEU A 194 7.42 -16.31 -1.69
C LEU A 194 8.55 -15.74 -0.84
N ASN A 195 8.99 -16.46 0.20
CA ASN A 195 9.99 -15.99 1.17
C ASN A 195 9.64 -14.61 1.77
N ARG A 196 8.36 -14.42 2.12
CA ARG A 196 7.83 -13.19 2.73
C ARG A 196 7.29 -13.45 4.11
N GLU A 197 7.44 -12.48 4.99
CA GLU A 197 6.71 -12.48 6.24
C GLU A 197 5.40 -11.69 6.10
N PRO A 198 4.24 -12.36 6.17
CA PRO A 198 2.95 -11.70 6.12
C PRO A 198 2.46 -11.17 7.48
N CYS A 199 3.12 -11.50 8.59
CA CYS A 199 2.79 -11.01 9.94
C CYS A 199 4.06 -10.52 10.65
N PRO A 200 4.69 -9.43 10.17
CA PRO A 200 5.97 -8.94 10.71
C PRO A 200 5.81 -8.31 12.10
N GLY A 201 4.59 -7.89 12.45
CA GLY A 201 4.22 -7.21 13.69
C GLY A 201 4.95 -7.65 14.97
N PRO A 202 4.98 -8.95 15.33
CA PRO A 202 5.63 -9.42 16.55
C PRO A 202 7.16 -9.35 16.51
N ARG A 203 7.75 -9.14 15.33
CA ARG A 203 9.19 -9.13 15.10
C ARG A 203 9.76 -7.74 14.80
N LEU A 204 8.90 -6.78 14.42
CA LEU A 204 9.31 -5.40 14.16
C LEU A 204 10.16 -4.86 15.31
N GLU A 205 9.76 -5.11 16.56
CA GLU A 205 10.48 -4.59 17.72
C GLU A 205 11.93 -5.07 17.77
N GLY A 206 12.11 -6.38 17.59
CA GLY A 206 13.42 -6.99 17.53
C GLY A 206 14.24 -6.48 16.34
N TRP A 207 13.66 -6.48 15.14
CA TRP A 207 14.35 -6.05 13.92
C TRP A 207 14.84 -4.62 14.03
N ILE A 208 14.01 -3.72 14.50
CA ILE A 208 14.35 -2.32 14.50
C ILE A 208 15.27 -1.98 15.70
N ARG A 209 15.22 -2.74 16.82
CA ARG A 209 16.27 -2.65 17.87
C ARG A 209 17.62 -3.13 17.34
N HIS A 210 17.68 -4.25 16.62
CA HIS A 210 18.91 -4.74 16.00
C HIS A 210 19.48 -3.75 14.97
N ALA A 211 18.63 -2.98 14.29
CA ALA A 211 19.05 -1.92 13.37
C ALA A 211 19.63 -0.67 14.06
N GLY A 212 19.70 -0.63 15.41
CA GLY A 212 20.37 0.44 16.15
C GLY A 212 19.48 1.63 16.52
N PHE A 213 18.16 1.54 16.34
CA PHE A 213 17.26 2.62 16.74
C PHE A 213 17.08 2.70 18.26
N THR A 214 16.87 3.92 18.75
CA THR A 214 16.62 4.21 20.16
C THR A 214 15.17 4.67 20.37
N ASN A 215 14.73 4.79 21.65
CA ASN A 215 13.38 5.23 22.01
C ASN A 215 12.24 4.43 21.33
N VAL A 216 12.43 3.11 21.30
CA VAL A 216 11.50 2.17 20.67
C VAL A 216 10.21 2.06 21.46
N VAL A 217 9.09 2.45 20.84
CA VAL A 217 7.75 2.28 21.41
C VAL A 217 6.92 1.41 20.47
N HIS A 218 6.56 0.22 20.95
CA HIS A 218 5.65 -0.69 20.25
C HIS A 218 4.25 -0.61 20.89
N ARG A 219 3.23 -0.34 20.08
CA ARG A 219 1.83 -0.27 20.51
C ARG A 219 1.02 -1.31 19.75
N LYS A 220 0.18 -2.04 20.47
CA LYS A 220 -0.72 -3.06 19.93
C LYS A 220 -2.16 -2.60 20.09
N PHE A 221 -2.88 -2.51 18.97
CA PHE A 221 -4.30 -2.23 18.89
C PHE A 221 -5.03 -3.52 18.54
N ARG A 222 -6.08 -3.85 19.30
CA ARG A 222 -6.95 -5.00 19.03
C ARG A 222 -8.17 -4.47 18.30
N LEU A 223 -8.28 -4.77 17.02
CA LEU A 223 -9.33 -4.25 16.17
C LEU A 223 -10.33 -5.38 15.85
N PRO A 224 -11.64 -5.13 15.93
CA PRO A 224 -12.66 -6.13 15.67
C PRO A 224 -12.83 -6.42 14.16
N LEU A 225 -13.42 -7.57 13.87
CA LEU A 225 -14.00 -7.93 12.59
C LEU A 225 -15.51 -8.08 12.78
N GLY A 226 -16.28 -7.17 12.21
CA GLY A 226 -17.74 -7.16 12.27
C GLY A 226 -18.35 -6.31 13.39
N SER A 227 -19.68 -6.32 13.46
CA SER A 227 -20.48 -5.40 14.28
C SER A 227 -20.82 -5.90 15.68
N TRP A 228 -20.15 -6.97 16.14
CA TRP A 228 -20.38 -7.57 17.45
C TRP A 228 -19.99 -6.72 18.66
N PRO A 229 -19.02 -5.77 18.60
CA PRO A 229 -18.73 -4.92 19.73
C PRO A 229 -19.95 -4.08 20.15
N LYS A 230 -20.14 -3.92 21.46
CA LYS A 230 -21.20 -3.06 22.01
C LYS A 230 -20.91 -1.59 21.79
N GLU A 231 -19.64 -1.21 21.86
CA GLU A 231 -19.19 0.18 21.69
C GLU A 231 -19.37 0.64 20.24
N PRO A 232 -20.04 1.79 19.99
CA PRO A 232 -20.31 2.27 18.63
C PRO A 232 -19.05 2.47 17.78
N GLN A 233 -17.97 2.97 18.38
CA GLN A 233 -16.71 3.21 17.67
C GLN A 233 -16.05 1.90 17.22
N LEU A 234 -15.97 0.91 18.11
CA LEU A 234 -15.45 -0.42 17.76
C LEU A 234 -16.34 -1.14 16.74
N LYS A 235 -17.66 -0.95 16.80
CA LYS A 235 -18.58 -1.47 15.80
C LYS A 235 -18.32 -0.89 14.42
N ASP A 236 -18.11 0.42 14.33
CA ASP A 236 -17.78 1.11 13.08
C ASP A 236 -16.44 0.61 12.50
N ILE A 237 -15.40 0.54 13.32
CA ILE A 237 -14.10 -0.06 12.96
C ILE A 237 -14.28 -1.49 12.44
N GLY A 238 -15.05 -2.31 13.14
CA GLY A 238 -15.29 -3.70 12.75
C GLY A 238 -16.06 -3.82 11.43
N MET A 239 -16.95 -2.88 11.13
CA MET A 239 -17.65 -2.82 9.85
C MET A 239 -16.74 -2.36 8.71
N CYS A 240 -15.86 -1.38 8.93
CA CYS A 240 -14.80 -1.04 7.98
C CYS A 240 -13.92 -2.25 7.66
N ASN A 241 -13.60 -3.06 8.69
CA ASN A 241 -12.80 -4.26 8.50
C ASN A 241 -13.51 -5.35 7.69
N ILE A 242 -14.83 -5.52 7.86
CA ILE A 242 -15.61 -6.41 6.98
C ILE A 242 -15.57 -5.93 5.53
N ALA A 243 -15.76 -4.62 5.31
CA ALA A 243 -15.76 -4.06 3.97
C ALA A 243 -14.41 -4.25 3.26
N GLN A 244 -13.29 -3.86 3.90
CA GLN A 244 -11.96 -4.01 3.30
C GLN A 244 -11.60 -5.48 3.02
N LEU A 245 -12.03 -6.40 3.88
CA LEU A 245 -11.79 -7.82 3.66
C LEU A 245 -12.61 -8.37 2.48
N LEU A 246 -13.91 -8.03 2.41
CA LEU A 246 -14.80 -8.47 1.34
C LEU A 246 -14.32 -7.99 -0.05
N GLU A 247 -13.93 -6.72 -0.16
CA GLU A 247 -13.37 -6.15 -1.40
C GLU A 247 -12.00 -6.75 -1.74
N GLY A 248 -11.22 -7.12 -0.72
CA GLY A 248 -9.86 -7.64 -0.90
C GLY A 248 -9.72 -9.12 -1.17
N LEU A 249 -10.76 -9.94 -0.96
CA LEU A 249 -10.64 -11.40 -1.05
C LEU A 249 -9.99 -11.86 -2.36
N GLU A 250 -10.36 -11.29 -3.49
CA GLU A 250 -9.79 -11.65 -4.78
C GLU A 250 -8.38 -11.09 -4.98
N ALA A 251 -8.13 -9.84 -4.59
CA ALA A 251 -6.81 -9.21 -4.69
C ALA A 251 -5.75 -9.98 -3.90
N PHE A 252 -6.09 -10.47 -2.71
CA PHE A 252 -5.20 -11.29 -1.90
C PHE A 252 -5.01 -12.71 -2.44
N SER A 253 -5.99 -13.25 -3.15
CA SER A 253 -6.05 -14.70 -3.42
C SER A 253 -5.63 -15.08 -4.82
N LEU A 254 -6.02 -14.33 -5.85
CA LEU A 254 -5.94 -14.82 -7.23
C LEU A 254 -4.50 -15.06 -7.68
N LYS A 255 -3.60 -14.08 -7.56
CA LYS A 255 -2.20 -14.27 -7.96
C LYS A 255 -1.47 -15.27 -7.08
N ILE A 256 -1.76 -15.29 -5.77
CA ILE A 256 -1.07 -16.17 -4.83
C ILE A 256 -1.55 -17.62 -4.98
N PHE A 257 -2.85 -17.89 -5.00
CA PHE A 257 -3.34 -19.26 -5.10
C PHE A 257 -3.33 -19.80 -6.52
N CYS A 258 -3.75 -19.02 -7.51
CA CYS A 258 -3.73 -19.51 -8.89
C CYS A 258 -2.31 -19.45 -9.47
N GLY A 259 -1.60 -18.32 -9.30
CA GLY A 259 -0.26 -18.12 -9.86
C GLY A 259 0.85 -18.89 -9.13
N VAL A 260 0.86 -18.88 -7.79
CA VAL A 260 1.95 -19.49 -7.00
C VAL A 260 1.66 -20.94 -6.63
N LEU A 261 0.43 -21.25 -6.20
CA LEU A 261 0.05 -22.63 -5.84
C LEU A 261 -0.49 -23.45 -7.02
N GLY A 262 -0.86 -22.82 -8.14
CA GLY A 262 -1.44 -23.52 -9.28
C GLY A 262 -2.87 -24.00 -9.03
N MET A 263 -3.58 -23.44 -8.05
CA MET A 263 -4.97 -23.80 -7.77
C MET A 263 -5.89 -23.37 -8.92
N PRO A 264 -6.89 -24.20 -9.30
CA PRO A 264 -7.90 -23.79 -10.24
C PRO A 264 -8.67 -22.55 -9.76
N MET A 265 -8.89 -21.59 -10.67
CA MET A 265 -9.52 -20.31 -10.31
C MET A 265 -10.96 -20.48 -9.81
N ASP A 266 -11.70 -21.44 -10.36
CA ASP A 266 -13.04 -21.79 -9.92
C ASP A 266 -13.06 -22.34 -8.48
N GLU A 267 -12.09 -23.19 -8.11
CA GLU A 267 -11.93 -23.65 -6.72
C GLU A 267 -11.63 -22.49 -5.76
N VAL A 268 -10.75 -21.56 -6.16
CA VAL A 268 -10.44 -20.36 -5.38
C VAL A 268 -11.70 -19.51 -5.21
N LEU A 269 -12.45 -19.23 -6.28
CA LEU A 269 -13.67 -18.43 -6.23
C LEU A 269 -14.75 -19.07 -5.33
N VAL A 270 -14.88 -20.40 -5.34
CA VAL A 270 -15.77 -21.13 -4.42
C VAL A 270 -15.33 -20.94 -2.97
N MET A 271 -14.02 -21.04 -2.68
CA MET A 271 -13.49 -20.76 -1.35
C MET A 271 -13.83 -19.33 -0.90
N LEU A 272 -13.62 -18.34 -1.77
CA LEU A 272 -13.94 -16.94 -1.45
C LEU A 272 -15.44 -16.73 -1.23
N ALA A 273 -16.30 -17.41 -1.98
CA ALA A 273 -17.75 -17.36 -1.77
C ALA A 273 -18.16 -17.90 -0.39
N GLN A 274 -17.54 -18.98 0.09
CA GLN A 274 -17.77 -19.52 1.44
C GLN A 274 -17.34 -18.52 2.52
N ILE A 275 -16.20 -17.86 2.35
CA ILE A 275 -15.74 -16.81 3.28
C ILE A 275 -16.72 -15.63 3.30
N ARG A 276 -17.19 -15.17 2.13
CA ARG A 276 -18.21 -14.11 2.06
C ARG A 276 -19.46 -14.48 2.85
N GLN A 277 -19.94 -15.73 2.73
CA GLN A 277 -21.07 -16.22 3.52
C GLN A 277 -20.81 -16.19 5.03
N GLU A 278 -19.60 -16.59 5.48
CA GLU A 278 -19.22 -16.49 6.89
C GLU A 278 -19.22 -15.05 7.40
N LEU A 279 -18.62 -14.12 6.63
CA LEU A 279 -18.54 -12.71 6.97
C LEU A 279 -19.92 -12.05 7.02
N TYR A 280 -20.82 -12.40 6.12
CA TYR A 280 -22.22 -11.94 6.15
C TYR A 280 -23.02 -12.53 7.30
N ALA A 281 -22.73 -13.77 7.69
CA ALA A 281 -23.42 -14.44 8.79
C ALA A 281 -23.06 -13.83 10.16
N ARG A 282 -21.88 -13.21 10.30
CA ARG A 282 -21.44 -12.49 11.52
C ARG A 282 -21.53 -13.33 12.79
N LYS A 283 -21.13 -14.60 12.71
CA LYS A 283 -21.29 -15.59 13.78
C LYS A 283 -20.15 -15.63 14.80
N TYR A 284 -19.05 -14.95 14.52
CA TYR A 284 -17.86 -14.97 15.37
C TYR A 284 -17.42 -13.57 15.80
N HIS A 285 -16.80 -13.51 16.98
CA HIS A 285 -16.26 -12.32 17.61
C HIS A 285 -14.76 -12.21 17.32
N ALA A 286 -14.43 -12.12 16.04
CA ALA A 286 -13.05 -12.09 15.58
C ALA A 286 -12.39 -10.73 15.84
N LEU A 287 -11.10 -10.78 16.12
CA LEU A 287 -10.18 -9.68 16.38
C LEU A 287 -8.90 -9.92 15.57
N PHE A 288 -8.24 -8.85 15.16
CA PHE A 288 -6.86 -8.89 14.69
C PHE A 288 -6.02 -7.83 15.40
N ASN A 289 -4.71 -8.00 15.34
CA ASN A 289 -3.78 -7.06 15.95
C ASN A 289 -3.24 -6.13 14.88
N PHE A 290 -3.45 -4.85 15.08
CA PHE A 290 -2.73 -3.81 14.37
C PHE A 290 -1.65 -3.26 15.28
N ARG A 291 -0.46 -3.04 14.76
CA ARG A 291 0.72 -2.66 15.55
C ARG A 291 1.37 -1.44 14.95
N PHE A 292 1.78 -0.56 15.85
CA PHE A 292 2.64 0.56 15.54
C PHE A 292 3.97 0.35 16.20
N GLU A 293 5.02 0.74 15.50
CA GLU A 293 6.30 0.96 16.11
C GLU A 293 6.81 2.35 15.78
N LEU A 294 7.01 3.14 16.83
CA LEU A 294 7.49 4.52 16.78
C LEU A 294 8.92 4.59 17.27
N LYS A 295 9.77 5.33 16.57
CA LYS A 295 11.18 5.48 16.95
C LYS A 295 11.75 6.84 16.64
N CYS A 296 12.71 7.23 17.45
CA CYS A 296 13.60 8.36 17.21
C CYS A 296 14.95 7.84 16.69
N GLY A 297 15.56 8.55 15.74
CA GLY A 297 16.77 8.18 15.02
C GLY A 297 17.99 7.92 15.92
N VAL A 298 19.03 7.37 15.31
CA VAL A 298 20.28 6.96 15.98
C VAL A 298 21.01 8.17 16.56
N MET A 299 21.45 8.10 17.82
CA MET A 299 22.50 9.00 18.32
C MET A 299 23.82 8.58 17.67
N PHE A 300 24.38 9.43 16.80
CA PHE A 300 25.79 9.32 16.43
C PHE A 300 26.64 9.97 17.50
#